data_AF-A0AAD0HZ42-F1
#
_entry.id   AF-A0AAD0HZ42-F1
#
_cell.length_a   1.000
_cell.length_b   1.000
_cell.length_c   1.000
_cell.angle_alpha   90.00
_cell.angle_beta   90.00
_cell.angle_gamma   90.00
#
_symmetry.space_group_name_H-M   'P 1'
#
loop_
_entity.id
_entity.type
_entity.pdbx_description
1 polymer ?
#
loop_
_entity_poly.entity_id
_entity_poly.type
_entity_poly.pdbx_seq_one_letter_code
_entity_poly.pdbx_strand_id
1 'polypeptide(L)' 'MERTAELVATNLQLSSLATHDHLTEMHNRHHVLELASTEFHRVSRYGLSICVMMLDIDHFKSINDGHAAGIRP' A
#
# COMPACT_ATOMS: atom_id res chain seq x y z
N MET A 1 19.98 -24.61 -7.69
CA MET A 1 19.94 -23.56 -6.65
C MET A 1 19.79 -22.17 -7.28
N GLU A 2 20.53 -21.83 -8.34
CA GLU A 2 20.46 -20.54 -9.03
C GLU A 2 19.06 -20.14 -9.54
N ARG A 3 18.37 -21.01 -10.30
CA ARG A 3 16.99 -20.78 -10.75
C ARG A 3 15.98 -20.61 -9.61
N THR A 4 16.18 -21.28 -8.48
CA THR A 4 15.29 -21.16 -7.31
C THR A 4 15.46 -19.78 -6.66
N ALA A 5 16.69 -19.28 -6.58
CA ALA A 5 16.97 -17.94 -6.08
C ALA A 5 16.39 -16.85 -7.00
N GLU A 6 16.53 -17.02 -8.31
CA GLU A 6 15.96 -16.11 -9.32
C GLU A 6 14.42 -16.07 -9.27
N LEU A 7 13.76 -17.22 -9.12
CA LEU A 7 12.31 -17.31 -8.94
C LEU A 7 11.83 -16.61 -7.67
N VAL A 8 12.57 -16.74 -6.56
CA VAL A 8 12.24 -16.06 -5.31
C VAL A 8 12.40 -14.55 -5.47
N ALA A 9 13.51 -14.09 -6.05
CA ALA A 9 13.75 -12.66 -6.30
C ALA A 9 12.66 -12.05 -7.18
N THR A 10 12.27 -12.73 -8.26
CA THR A 10 11.21 -12.29 -9.16
C THR A 10 9.86 -12.22 -8.45
N ASN A 11 9.51 -13.23 -7.65
CA ASN A 11 8.26 -13.21 -6.87
C ASN A 11 8.24 -12.08 -5.83
N LEU A 12 9.37 -11.78 -5.19
CA LEU A 12 9.46 -10.65 -4.26
C LEU A 12 9.25 -9.32 -4.97
N GLN A 13 9.83 -9.13 -6.17
CA GLN A 13 9.60 -7.94 -6.97
C GLN A 13 8.14 -7.81 -7.41
N LEU A 14 7.53 -8.89 -7.91
CA LEU A 14 6.12 -8.90 -8.29
C LEU A 14 5.21 -8.61 -7.10
N SER A 15 5.50 -9.21 -5.95
CA SER A 15 4.76 -8.95 -4.72
C SER A 15 4.87 -7.48 -4.30
N SER A 16 6.06 -6.89 -4.37
CA SER A 16 6.28 -5.48 -4.06
C SER A 16 5.46 -4.58 -4.98
N LEU A 17 5.54 -4.77 -6.30
CA LEU A 17 4.78 -4.02 -7.30
C LEU A 17 3.27 -4.18 -7.15
N ALA A 18 2.80 -5.35 -6.71
CA ALA A 18 1.38 -5.61 -6.50
C ALA A 18 0.85 -4.97 -5.20
N THR A 19 1.71 -4.74 -4.20
CA THR A 19 1.28 -4.34 -2.84
C THR A 19 1.70 -2.94 -2.43
N HIS A 20 2.60 -2.28 -3.16
CA HIS A 20 3.10 -0.94 -2.82
C HIS A 20 2.74 0.09 -3.90
N ASP A 21 2.53 1.33 -3.45
CA ASP A 21 2.37 2.51 -4.27
C ASP A 21 3.74 3.02 -4.72
N HIS A 22 3.90 3.31 -6.02
CA HIS A 22 5.20 3.65 -6.59
C HIS A 22 5.73 5.00 -6.10
N LEU A 23 4.84 5.94 -5.79
CA LEU A 23 5.22 7.30 -5.41
C LEU A 23 5.66 7.36 -3.94
N THR A 24 4.94 6.66 -3.07
CA THR A 24 5.12 6.74 -1.62
C THR A 24 5.86 5.56 -1.02
N GLU A 25 6.05 4.49 -1.79
CA GLU A 25 6.56 3.19 -1.32
C GLU A 25 5.73 2.57 -0.18
N MET A 26 4.55 3.15 0.14
CA MET A 26 3.62 2.63 1.14
C MET A 26 2.74 1.55 0.52
N HIS A 27 2.04 0.78 1.34
CA HIS A 27 1.05 -0.15 0.82
C HIS A 27 -0.01 0.58 -0.01
N ASN A 28 -0.24 0.07 -1.21
CA ASN A 28 -1.27 0.63 -2.08
C ASN A 28 -2.67 0.36 -1.50
N ARG A 29 -3.64 1.10 -2.02
CA ARG A 29 -5.04 1.01 -1.57
C ARG A 29 -5.58 -0.41 -1.62
N HIS A 30 -5.25 -1.19 -2.65
CA HIS A 30 -5.74 -2.56 -2.80
C HIS A 30 -5.27 -3.44 -1.65
N HIS A 31 -3.97 -3.42 -1.37
CA HIS A 31 -3.39 -4.23 -0.30
C HIS A 31 -3.92 -3.82 1.08
N VAL A 32 -4.09 -2.51 1.34
CA VAL A 32 -4.69 -2.02 2.59
C VAL A 32 -6.10 -2.57 2.79
N LEU A 33 -6.91 -2.67 1.73
CA LEU A 33 -8.28 -3.22 1.82
C LEU A 33 -8.29 -4.73 2.07
N GLU A 34 -7.37 -5.49 1.46
CA GLU A 34 -7.21 -6.93 1.74
C GLU A 34 -6.82 -7.18 3.19
N LEU A 35 -5.87 -6.39 3.70
CA LEU A 35 -5.47 -6.43 5.11
C LEU A 35 -6.66 -6.07 6.01
N ALA A 36 -7.38 -4.98 5.72
CA ALA A 36 -8.53 -4.56 6.50
C ALA A 36 -9.63 -5.64 6.55
N SER A 37 -9.90 -6.31 5.43
CA SER A 37 -10.83 -7.44 5.37
C SER A 37 -10.38 -8.59 6.27
N THR A 38 -9.11 -9.00 6.16
CA THR A 38 -8.53 -10.06 6.99
C THR A 38 -8.61 -9.73 8.47
N GLU A 39 -8.28 -8.50 8.82
CA GLU A 39 -8.33 -7.98 10.18
C GLU A 39 -9.76 -7.93 10.72
N PHE A 40 -10.72 -7.50 9.92
CA PHE A 40 -12.14 -7.48 10.31
C PHE A 40 -12.65 -8.88 10.68
N HIS A 41 -12.31 -9.89 9.87
CA HIS A 41 -12.64 -11.29 10.17
C HIS A 41 -11.97 -11.78 11.46
N ARG A 42 -10.71 -11.40 11.70
CA ARG A 42 -9.99 -11.77 12.92
C ARG A 42 -10.63 -11.14 14.16
N VAL A 43 -10.89 -9.84 14.10
CA VAL A 43 -11.49 -9.04 15.17
C VAL A 43 -12.88 -9.55 15.52
N SER A 44 -13.70 -9.84 14.51
CA SER A 44 -15.03 -10.46 14.70
C SER A 44 -14.95 -11.84 15.36
N ARG A 45 -13.95 -12.66 15.02
CA ARG A 45 -13.79 -14.01 15.57
C ARG A 45 -13.35 -14.01 17.04
N TYR A 46 -12.48 -13.08 17.42
CA TYR A 46 -11.86 -13.05 18.74
C TYR A 46 -12.45 -11.99 19.67
N GLY A 47 -13.46 -11.23 19.23
CA GLY A 47 -14.08 -10.16 20.02
C GLY A 47 -13.11 -9.00 20.33
N LEU A 48 -12.18 -8.73 19.42
CA LEU A 48 -11.23 -7.62 19.56
C LEU A 48 -11.86 -6.32 19.03
N SER A 49 -11.11 -5.22 19.12
CA SER A 49 -11.45 -3.94 18.48
C SER A 49 -10.37 -3.58 17.45
N ILE A 50 -10.78 -2.85 16.41
CA ILE A 50 -9.87 -2.26 15.42
C ILE A 50 -10.13 -0.76 15.31
N CYS A 51 -9.07 0.00 15.01
CA CYS A 51 -9.14 1.42 14.70
C CYS A 51 -8.53 1.65 13.31
N VAL A 52 -9.14 2.54 12.52
CA VAL A 52 -8.65 2.95 11.20
C VAL A 52 -8.55 4.47 11.19
N MET A 53 -7.41 4.99 10.72
CA MET A 53 -7.18 6.41 10.54
C MET A 53 -7.03 6.70 9.04
N MET A 54 -7.81 7.67 8.55
CA MET A 54 -7.65 8.20 7.20
C MET A 54 -7.05 9.59 7.31
N LEU A 55 -5.94 9.82 6.61
CA LEU A 55 -5.20 11.07 6.59
C LEU A 55 -5.32 11.65 5.18
N ASP A 56 -5.53 12.96 5.09
CA ASP A 56 -5.49 13.72 3.85
C ASP A 56 -4.55 14.92 4.03
N ILE A 57 -3.89 15.35 2.95
CA ILE A 57 -2.99 16.50 2.98
C ILE A 57 -3.80 17.74 2.57
N ASP A 58 -4.08 18.60 3.53
CA ASP A 58 -4.79 19.86 3.28
C ASP A 58 -4.06 20.72 2.23
N HIS A 59 -4.83 21.34 1.34
CA HIS A 59 -4.33 22.23 0.29
C HIS A 59 -3.27 21.62 -0.64
N PHE A 60 -3.18 20.29 -0.76
CA PHE A 60 -2.18 19.61 -1.60
C PHE A 60 -2.16 20.10 -3.06
N LYS A 61 -3.33 20.47 -3.62
CA LYS A 61 -3.43 21.05 -4.96
C LYS A 61 -2.57 22.31 -5.12
N SER A 62 -2.59 23.22 -4.15
CA SER A 62 -1.80 24.46 -4.20
C SER A 62 -0.29 24.19 -4.13
N ILE A 63 0.13 23.14 -3.43
CA ILE A 63 1.52 22.71 -3.36
C ILE A 63 1.94 22.09 -4.70
N ASN A 64 1.10 21.21 -5.25
CA ASN A 64 1.33 20.55 -6.53
C ASN A 64 1.32 21.53 -7.72
N ASP A 65 0.53 22.62 -7.65
CA ASP A 65 0.48 23.66 -8.70
C ASP A 65 1.70 24.61 -8.63
N GLY A 66 2.38 24.73 -7.47
CA GLY A 66 3.58 25.56 -7.26
C GLY A 66 4.91 24.85 -7.56
N HIS A 67 4.91 23.51 -7.61
CA HIS A 67 6.00 22.72 -8.18
C HIS A 67 5.65 22.46 -9.66
N ALA A 68 6.39 23.04 -10.61
CA ALA A 68 6.08 23.01 -12.06
C ALA A 68 6.09 21.60 -12.72
N ALA A 69 6.07 20.52 -11.96
CA ALA A 69 5.93 19.16 -12.45
C ALA A 69 4.89 18.46 -11.59
N GLY A 70 3.66 18.41 -12.09
CA GLY A 70 2.62 17.59 -11.50
C GLY A 70 3.19 16.21 -11.21
N ILE A 71 3.03 15.78 -9.96
CA ILE A 71 3.28 14.40 -9.56
C ILE A 71 2.40 13.55 -10.49
N ARG A 72 3.03 12.96 -11.50
CA ARG A 72 2.38 12.10 -12.48
C ARG A 72 2.43 10.67 -11.95
N PRO A 73 1.33 9.91 -12.12
CA PRO A 73 1.26 8.52 -11.69
C PRO A 73 2.29 7.63 -12.39
#